data_AF-A0A8S3H118-F1
#
_entry.id   AF-A0A8S3H118-F1
#
_cell.length_a   1.000
_cell.length_b   1.000
_cell.length_c   1.000
_cell.angle_alpha   90.00
_cell.angle_beta   90.00
_cell.angle_gamma   90.00
#
_symmetry.space_group_name_H-M   'P 1'
#
loop_
_entity.id
_entity.type
_entity.pdbx_description
1 polymer ?
#
loop_
_entity_poly.entity_id
_entity_poly.type
_entity_poly.pdbx_seq_one_letter_code
_entity_poly.pdbx_strand_id
1 'polypeptide(L)' 'MVKKLKLPRTTAVRHHGEYEWQDPKSEDEVVHITFINKDGKHVPLRGKVGDNLLYLGHRYGVEIEG' A
#
# COMPACT_ATOMS: atom_id res chain seq x y z
N MET A 1 14.94 37.51 -20.80
CA MET A 1 14.14 37.10 -19.62
C MET A 1 13.04 36.15 -20.11
N VAL A 2 13.14 34.85 -19.82
CA VAL A 2 12.10 33.86 -20.20
C VAL A 2 11.19 33.60 -18.99
N LYS A 3 9.91 33.95 -19.10
CA LYS A 3 8.91 33.60 -18.08
C LYS A 3 8.56 32.12 -18.22
N LYS A 4 8.90 31.31 -17.20
CA LYS A 4 8.39 29.93 -17.08
C LYS A 4 6.89 29.97 -16.82
N LEU A 5 6.10 29.42 -17.74
CA LEU A 5 4.67 29.22 -17.58
C LEU A 5 4.45 28.05 -16.61
N LYS A 6 3.87 28.31 -15.43
CA LYS A 6 3.36 27.26 -14.53
C LYS A 6 1.93 26.94 -14.95
N LEU A 7 1.73 25.75 -15.51
CA LEU A 7 0.39 25.21 -15.77
C LEU A 7 -0.32 24.89 -14.44
N PRO A 8 -1.62 25.15 -14.31
CA PRO A 8 -2.37 24.81 -13.11
C PRO A 8 -2.49 23.29 -12.97
N ARG A 9 -1.96 22.72 -11.88
CA ARG A 9 -2.25 21.35 -11.44
C ARG A 9 -3.65 21.34 -10.83
N THR A 10 -4.59 20.64 -11.46
CA THR A 10 -6.00 20.57 -11.03
C THR A 10 -6.23 19.64 -9.83
N THR A 11 -5.24 18.82 -9.45
CA THR A 11 -5.32 17.95 -8.26
C THR A 11 -3.96 17.87 -7.55
N ALA A 12 -4.00 17.72 -6.22
CA ALA A 12 -2.82 17.40 -5.43
C ALA A 12 -2.29 16.01 -5.82
N VAL A 13 -0.96 15.84 -5.83
CA VAL A 13 -0.36 14.51 -6.00
C VAL A 13 -0.77 13.68 -4.80
N ARG A 14 -1.55 12.62 -5.04
CA ARG A 14 -1.81 11.59 -4.05
C ARG A 14 -0.68 10.58 -4.19
N HIS A 15 0.17 10.52 -3.17
CA HIS A 15 1.12 9.46 -3.03
C HIS A 15 0.33 8.20 -2.64
N HIS A 16 0.30 7.20 -3.53
CA HIS A 16 -0.38 5.94 -3.27
C HIS A 16 0.61 4.98 -2.60
N GLY A 17 0.17 4.26 -1.57
CA GLY A 17 0.99 3.25 -0.87
C GLY A 17 1.73 3.72 0.38
N GLU A 18 1.90 5.03 0.61
CA GLU A 18 2.60 5.55 1.82
C GLU A 18 1.90 5.17 3.13
N TYR A 19 0.59 4.93 3.08
CA TYR A 19 -0.15 4.47 4.23
C TYR A 19 0.32 3.08 4.64
N GLU A 20 0.39 2.13 3.70
CA GLU A 20 0.75 0.72 3.95
C GLU A 20 2.21 0.51 4.39
N TRP A 21 3.07 1.52 4.23
CA TRP A 21 4.44 1.52 4.76
C TRP A 21 4.56 1.92 6.22
N GLN A 22 3.48 2.42 6.84
CA GLN A 22 3.47 2.73 8.26
C GLN A 22 3.08 1.50 9.07
N ASP A 23 3.81 1.23 10.16
CA ASP A 23 3.47 0.17 11.09
C ASP A 23 2.20 0.51 11.90
N PRO A 24 1.45 -0.50 12.38
CA PRO A 24 0.31 -0.29 13.28
C PRO A 24 0.75 0.46 14.55
N LYS A 25 -0.12 1.34 15.07
CA LYS A 25 0.19 2.17 16.24
C LYS A 25 -0.09 1.45 17.56
N SER A 26 -0.94 0.44 17.53
CA SER A 26 -1.25 -0.44 18.65
C SER A 26 -1.61 -1.83 18.16
N GLU A 27 -1.60 -2.82 19.07
CA GLU A 27 -2.00 -4.19 18.75
C GLU A 27 -3.48 -4.28 18.35
N ASP A 28 -4.34 -3.37 18.80
CA ASP A 28 -5.76 -3.31 18.42
C ASP A 28 -5.96 -2.97 16.92
N GLU A 29 -4.97 -2.34 16.29
CA GLU A 29 -4.99 -2.06 14.85
C GLU A 29 -4.49 -3.24 14.01
N VAL A 30 -3.92 -4.28 14.62
CA VAL A 30 -3.31 -5.41 13.91
C VAL A 30 -4.38 -6.36 13.40
N VAL A 31 -4.26 -6.73 12.12
CA VAL A 31 -5.06 -7.79 11.51
C VAL A 31 -4.16 -8.90 10.94
N HIS A 32 -4.62 -10.14 11.07
CA HIS A 32 -3.95 -11.30 10.50
C HIS A 32 -4.50 -11.57 9.10
N ILE A 33 -3.60 -11.64 8.12
CA ILE A 33 -3.93 -11.88 6.72
C ILE A 33 -3.17 -13.12 6.25
N THR A 34 -3.81 -13.95 5.43
CA THR A 34 -3.12 -15.05 4.73
C THR A 34 -3.34 -14.88 3.24
N PHE A 35 -2.26 -14.62 2.50
CA PHE A 35 -2.31 -14.68 1.04
C PHE A 35 -2.21 -16.14 0.59
N ILE A 36 -3.12 -16.55 -0.29
CA ILE A 36 -3.06 -17.85 -0.96
C ILE A 36 -2.67 -17.56 -2.41
N ASN A 37 -1.46 -17.95 -2.81
CA ASN A 37 -0.97 -17.70 -4.17
C ASN A 37 -1.55 -18.72 -5.18
N LYS A 38 -1.19 -18.58 -6.45
CA LYS A 38 -1.65 -19.46 -7.54
C LYS A 38 -1.24 -20.93 -7.37
N ASP A 39 -0.16 -21.20 -6.65
CA ASP A 39 0.32 -22.55 -6.33
C ASP A 39 -0.37 -23.13 -5.07
N GLY A 40 -1.30 -22.39 -4.46
CA GLY A 40 -1.94 -22.76 -3.20
C GLY A 40 -1.03 -22.59 -1.97
N LYS A 41 0.12 -21.91 -2.10
CA LYS A 41 1.00 -21.60 -0.96
C LYS A 41 0.36 -20.52 -0.09
N HIS A 42 0.36 -20.78 1.22
CA HIS A 42 -0.13 -19.84 2.22
C HIS A 42 1.02 -18.95 2.71
N VAL A 43 0.82 -17.64 2.68
CA VAL A 43 1.77 -16.64 3.19
C VAL A 43 1.07 -15.84 4.29
N PRO A 44 1.27 -16.21 5.56
CA PRO A 44 0.69 -15.48 6.68
C PRO A 44 1.46 -14.17 6.93
N LEU A 45 0.73 -13.08 7.12
CA LEU A 45 1.26 -11.74 7.34
C LEU A 45 0.44 -11.01 8.41
N ARG A 46 1.07 -10.02 9.04
CA ARG A 46 0.41 -9.02 9.89
C ARG A 46 0.30 -7.72 9.10
N GLY A 47 -0.91 -7.21 8.99
CA GLY A 47 -1.20 -5.87 8.45
C GLY A 47 -1.88 -5.02 9.52
N LYS A 48 -2.35 -3.84 9.12
CA LYS A 48 -3.18 -2.99 9.96
C LYS A 48 -4.55 -2.73 9.36
N VAL A 49 -5.52 -2.41 10.21
CA VAL A 49 -6.86 -2.00 9.77
C VAL A 49 -6.75 -0.81 8.82
N GLY A 50 -7.37 -0.95 7.64
CA GLY A 50 -7.37 0.08 6.59
C GLY A 50 -6.25 -0.05 5.57
N ASP A 51 -5.30 -0.98 5.74
CA ASP A 51 -4.31 -1.27 4.69
C ASP A 51 -4.98 -1.68 3.38
N ASN A 52 -4.50 -1.12 2.29
CA ASN A 52 -4.76 -1.63 0.96
C ASN A 52 -3.94 -2.90 0.71
N LEU A 53 -4.62 -4.02 0.48
CA LEU A 53 -3.97 -5.32 0.30
C LEU A 53 -3.00 -5.39 -0.88
N LEU A 54 -3.22 -4.61 -1.96
CA LEU A 54 -2.32 -4.57 -3.11
C LEU A 54 -0.95 -4.04 -2.72
N TYR A 55 -0.93 -2.87 -2.08
CA TYR A 55 0.31 -2.24 -1.63
C TYR A 55 0.96 -3.01 -0.48
N LEU A 56 0.16 -3.60 0.42
CA LEU A 56 0.67 -4.46 1.48
C LEU A 56 1.37 -5.71 0.91
N GLY A 57 0.77 -6.35 -0.10
CA GLY A 57 1.40 -7.47 -0.79
C GLY A 57 2.73 -7.07 -1.43
N HIS A 58 2.78 -5.91 -2.11
CA HIS A 58 4.04 -5.40 -2.66
C HIS A 58 5.10 -5.12 -1.58
N ARG A 59 4.70 -4.55 -0.43
CA ARG A 59 5.60 -4.32 0.73
C ARG A 59 6.26 -5.62 1.22
N TYR A 60 5.52 -6.72 1.22
CA TYR A 60 6.01 -8.03 1.68
C TYR A 60 6.45 -8.98 0.54
N GLY A 61 6.54 -8.49 -0.71
CA GLY A 61 7.00 -9.28 -1.85
C GLY A 61 6.02 -10.38 -2.29
N VAL A 62 4.74 -10.24 -1.97
CA VAL A 62 3.68 -11.10 -2.50
C VAL A 62 3.30 -10.60 -3.89
N GLU A 63 3.47 -11.44 -4.90
CA GLU A 63 3.06 -11.12 -6.26
C GLU A 63 1.53 -11.09 -6.39
N ILE A 64 0.98 -9.89 -6.52
CA ILE A 64 -0.44 -9.64 -6.73
C ILE A 64 -0.65 -8.46 -7.69
N GLU A 65 -1.71 -8.57 -8.48
CA GLU A 65 -2.14 -7.58 -9.48
C GLU A 65 -3.52 -7.03 -9.07
N GLY A 66 -3.85 -5.80 -9.48
CA GLY A 66 -5.10 -5.12 -9.15
C GLY A 66 -5.49 -4.05 -10.16
#